data_AF-A0A9C7TGQ1-F1
#
_entry.id   AF-A0A9C7TGQ1-F1
#
_cell.length_a   1.000
_cell.length_b   1.000
_cell.length_c   1.000
_cell.angle_alpha   90.00
_cell.angle_beta   90.00
_cell.angle_gamma   90.00
#
_symmetry.space_group_name_H-M   'P 1'
#
loop_
_entity.id
_entity.type
_entity.pdbx_description
1 polymer ?
#
loop_
_entity_poly.entity_id
_entity_poly.type
_entity_poly.pdbx_seq_one_letter_code
_entity_poly.pdbx_strand_id
1 'polypeptide(L)' 'MGNEELIERIAELKEERNAVILAHNYQPGEVQDVADFLGDSLDLSRKAAEA' A
#
# COMPACT_ATOMS: atom_id res chain seq x y z
N MET A 1 -17.69 -11.00 -1.55
CA MET A 1 -16.94 -9.97 -0.80
C MET A 1 -16.95 -8.72 -1.64
N GLY A 2 -17.37 -7.60 -1.06
CA GLY A 2 -17.30 -6.29 -1.73
C GLY A 2 -15.88 -5.71 -1.62
N ASN A 3 -15.56 -4.70 -2.43
CA ASN A 3 -14.26 -4.02 -2.34
C ASN A 3 -14.02 -3.37 -0.97
N GLU A 4 -15.06 -2.87 -0.31
CA GLU A 4 -14.97 -2.29 1.04
C GLU A 4 -14.52 -3.32 2.09
N GLU A 5 -15.07 -4.53 2.03
CA GLU A 5 -14.69 -5.64 2.93
C GLU A 5 -13.22 -6.06 2.71
N LEU A 6 -12.73 -6.00 1.48
CA LEU A 6 -11.32 -6.28 1.17
C LEU A 6 -10.39 -5.18 1.70
N ILE A 7 -10.78 -3.92 1.57
CA ILE A 7 -10.00 -2.78 2.08
C ILE A 7 -9.86 -2.85 3.60
N GLU A 8 -10.96 -3.10 4.32
CA GLU A 8 -10.94 -3.28 5.78
C GLU A 8 -10.02 -4.44 6.16
N ARG A 9 -10.15 -5.58 5.46
CA ARG A 9 -9.31 -6.75 5.74
C ARG A 9 -7.82 -6.49 5.49
N ILE A 10 -7.49 -5.73 4.46
CA ILE A 10 -6.10 -5.32 4.17
C ILE A 10 -5.59 -4.40 5.28
N ALA A 11 -6.40 -3.45 5.77
CA ALA A 11 -6.03 -2.56 6.86
C ALA A 11 -5.76 -3.34 8.16
N GLU A 12 -6.64 -4.25 8.55
CA GLU A 12 -6.45 -5.14 9.71
C GLU A 12 -5.14 -5.94 9.62
N LEU A 13 -4.89 -6.55 8.47
CA LEU A 13 -3.68 -7.35 8.26
C LEU A 13 -2.42 -6.49 8.26
N LYS A 14 -2.49 -5.27 7.74
CA LYS A 14 -1.36 -4.33 7.75
C LYS A 14 -0.96 -4.00 9.20
N GLU A 15 -1.93 -3.75 10.06
CA GLU A 15 -1.71 -3.51 11.49
C GLU A 15 -1.18 -4.76 12.20
N GLU A 16 -1.81 -5.92 12.00
CA GLU A 16 -1.40 -7.20 12.60
C GLU A 16 0.05 -7.55 12.24
N ARG A 17 0.47 -7.23 11.02
CA ARG A 17 1.80 -7.52 10.49
C ARG A 17 2.81 -6.40 10.71
N ASN A 18 2.39 -5.26 11.26
CA ASN A 18 3.18 -4.03 11.28
C ASN A 18 3.85 -3.76 9.92
N ALA A 19 3.06 -3.90 8.85
CA ALA A 19 3.53 -3.82 7.47
C ALA A 19 3.34 -2.40 6.91
N VAL A 20 4.12 -2.07 5.88
CA VAL A 20 3.98 -0.85 5.08
C VAL A 20 3.73 -1.26 3.64
N ILE A 21 2.75 -0.63 2.99
CA ILE A 21 2.39 -0.89 1.59
C ILE A 21 2.93 0.23 0.72
N LEU A 22 3.92 -0.11 -0.12
CA LEU A 22 4.49 0.78 -1.14
C LEU A 22 3.89 0.42 -2.50
N ALA A 23 3.31 1.38 -3.21
CA ALA A 23 2.70 1.17 -4.52
C ALA A 23 3.33 2.05 -5.61
N HIS A 24 3.52 1.48 -6.80
CA HIS A 24 3.96 2.23 -7.97
C HIS A 24 2.80 3.00 -8.59
N ASN A 25 3.08 4.16 -9.19
CA ASN A 25 2.11 5.01 -9.91
C ASN A 25 1.28 4.30 -11.01
N TYR A 26 1.68 3.09 -11.43
CA TYR A 26 1.02 2.33 -12.48
C TYR A 26 0.04 1.27 -11.95
N GLN A 27 -0.09 1.13 -10.63
CA GLN A 27 -1.04 0.18 -10.05
C GLN A 27 -2.48 0.64 -10.29
N PRO A 28 -3.46 -0.29 -10.34
CA PRO A 28 -4.88 0.07 -10.37
C PRO A 28 -5.28 0.97 -9.20
N GLY A 29 -6.28 1.84 -9.40
CA GLY A 29 -6.72 2.79 -8.37
C GLY A 29 -7.04 2.13 -7.03
N GLU A 30 -7.74 1.01 -7.05
CA GLU A 30 -8.07 0.23 -5.84
C GLU A 30 -6.84 -0.26 -5.04
N VAL A 31 -5.69 -0.44 -5.70
CA VAL A 31 -4.42 -0.79 -5.05
C VAL A 31 -3.72 0.46 -4.51
N GLN A 32 -3.83 1.58 -5.23
CA GLN A 32 -3.30 2.87 -4.76
C GLN A 32 -4.04 3.35 -3.51
N ASP A 33 -5.36 3.12 -3.44
CA ASP A 33 -6.22 3.52 -2.32
C ASP A 33 -5.82 2.86 -0.99
N VAL A 34 -5.20 1.67 -1.03
CA VAL A 34 -4.74 0.93 0.16
C VAL A 34 -3.25 1.12 0.47
N ALA A 35 -2.51 1.86 -0.37
CA ALA A 35 -1.08 2.07 -0.21
C ALA A 35 -0.78 3.18 0.82
N ASP A 36 0.29 3.00 1.60
CA ASP A 36 0.79 4.04 2.52
C ASP A 36 1.61 5.09 1.77
N PHE A 37 2.32 4.66 0.73
CA PHE A 37 3.10 5.54 -0.12
C PHE A 37 2.95 5.16 -1.60
N LEU A 38 2.76 6.19 -2.42
CA LEU A 38 2.71 6.10 -3.87
C LEU A 38 3.93 6.82 -4.46
N GLY A 39 4.59 6.22 -5.44
CA GLY A 39 5.73 6.86 -6.09
C GLY A 39 6.24 6.15 -7.34
N ASP A 40 7.27 6.74 -7.94
CA ASP A 40 8.06 6.11 -8.99
C ASP A 40 9.16 5.22 -8.39
N SER A 41 9.98 4.59 -9.24
CA SER A 41 11.03 3.68 -8.79
C SER A 41 12.06 4.32 -7.84
N LEU A 42 12.42 5.59 -8.05
CA LEU A 42 13.43 6.27 -7.23
C LEU A 42 12.84 6.66 -5.88
N ASP A 43 11.65 7.22 -5.86
CA ASP A 43 10.99 7.62 -4.63
C ASP A 43 10.66 6.41 -3.75
N LEU A 44 10.17 5.32 -4.34
CA LEU A 44 9.90 4.08 -3.58
C LEU A 44 11.19 3.46 -3.03
N SER A 45 12.30 3.49 -3.79
CA SER A 45 13.59 3.00 -3.30
C SER A 45 14.10 3.80 -2.10
N ARG A 46 13.93 5.12 -2.12
CA ARG A 46 14.28 5.99 -0.99
C ARG A 46 13.40 5.71 0.22
N LYS A 47 12.09 5.58 0.02
CA LYS A 47 11.15 5.26 1.10
C LYS A 47 11.43 3.90 1.73
N ALA A 48 11.74 2.89 0.92
CA ALA A 48 12.12 1.56 1.41
C ALA A 48 13.45 1.56 2.19
N ALA A 49 14.32 2.55 1.99
CA ALA A 49 15.55 2.70 2.77
C ALA A 49 15.36 3.51 4.07
N GLU A 50 14.29 4.31 4.16
CA GLU A 50 13.93 5.11 5.34
C GLU A 50 13.08 4.33 6.35
N ALA A 51 12.30 3.35 5.87
CA ALA A 51 11.38 2.51 6.65
C ALA A 51 12.08 1.31 7.29
#